data_AF-A0A961IWU6-F1
#
_entry.id   AF-A0A961IWU6-F1
#
_cell.length_a   1.000
_cell.length_b   1.000
_cell.length_c   1.000
_cell.angle_alpha   90.00
_cell.angle_beta   90.00
_cell.angle_gamma   90.00
#
_symmetry.space_group_name_H-M   'P 1'
#
loop_
_entity.id
_entity.type
_entity.pdbx_description
1 polymer ?
#
loop_
_entity_poly.entity_id
_entity_poly.type
_entity_poly.pdbx_seq_one_letter_code
_entity_poly.pdbx_strand_id
1 'polypeptide(L)'
;MSLPADQMELREDEIRAHYDAAAAMLTGFDHTPRIAKAKVEAGPAPERSPGIGTARRRFRSTTPGLVTRSTARPEGVRLIERIEETDGGDPILSPGQATVLHVLRRALAIALAMAETYADQTGLKELKKQNLEAALPKDKQAGFAELLAGEALVALSVFANATAFLLSPHASEVSVEIGAVEEILTDNAGMALHGALWELDQEIALFAEDEPRLVATVMAFAEQLMERVALRAQSAGRLEAFTSANYRVEADEFTISGFS
;
A
#
# COMPACT_ATOMS: atom_id res chain seq x y z
N MET A 1 -12.70 2.31 27.72
CA MET A 1 -12.37 3.70 28.13
C MET A 1 -13.18 4.62 27.22
N SER A 2 -13.63 5.80 27.67
CA SER A 2 -14.34 6.72 26.78
C SER A 2 -13.34 7.50 25.93
N LEU A 3 -13.56 7.51 24.61
CA LEU A 3 -12.84 8.38 23.67
C LEU A 3 -12.88 9.84 24.16
N PRO A 4 -11.79 10.61 24.03
CA PRO A 4 -11.83 12.06 24.16
C PRO A 4 -12.92 12.63 23.25
N ALA A 5 -13.63 13.68 23.69
CA ALA A 5 -14.83 14.20 23.03
C ALA A 5 -14.64 14.61 21.55
N ASP A 6 -13.39 14.78 21.11
CA ASP A 6 -13.01 15.22 19.76
C ASP A 6 -12.45 14.08 18.85
N GLN A 7 -12.60 12.81 19.25
CA GLN A 7 -12.12 11.65 18.48
C GLN A 7 -13.29 10.75 18.03
N MET A 8 -13.30 10.42 16.75
CA MET A 8 -14.18 9.41 16.16
C MET A 8 -13.52 8.04 16.23
N GLU A 9 -14.29 6.99 16.51
CA GLU A 9 -13.78 5.62 16.48
C GLU A 9 -13.70 5.12 15.03
N LEU A 10 -12.55 4.60 14.62
CA LEU A 10 -12.45 3.71 13.46
C LEU A 10 -12.66 2.28 13.96
N ARG A 11 -13.82 1.71 13.65
CA ARG A 11 -14.26 0.48 14.31
C ARG A 11 -13.41 -0.71 13.89
N GLU A 12 -13.11 -1.57 14.86
CA GLU A 12 -12.32 -2.78 14.61
C GLU A 12 -12.97 -3.71 13.58
N ASP A 13 -14.31 -3.80 13.55
CA ASP A 13 -15.03 -4.61 12.56
C ASP A 13 -14.88 -4.07 11.12
N GLU A 14 -14.79 -2.74 10.97
CA GLU A 14 -14.56 -2.09 9.67
C GLU A 14 -13.14 -2.35 9.19
N ILE A 15 -12.15 -2.32 10.09
CA ILE A 15 -10.76 -2.65 9.77
C ILE A 15 -10.63 -4.14 9.38
N ARG A 16 -11.27 -5.04 10.14
CA ARG A 16 -11.25 -6.49 9.88
C ARG A 16 -11.85 -6.86 8.53
N ALA A 17 -12.83 -6.12 8.04
CA ALA A 17 -13.42 -6.34 6.72
C ALA A 17 -12.37 -6.22 5.59
N HIS A 18 -11.27 -5.51 5.82
CA HIS A 18 -10.20 -5.28 4.85
C HIS A 18 -9.00 -6.23 5.00
N TYR A 19 -9.02 -7.19 5.93
CA TYR A 19 -7.89 -8.10 6.18
C TYR A 19 -7.52 -8.95 4.96
N ASP A 20 -8.50 -9.52 4.26
CA ASP A 20 -8.25 -10.33 3.08
C ASP A 20 -7.63 -9.49 1.94
N ALA A 21 -8.11 -8.25 1.77
CA ALA A 21 -7.57 -7.32 0.79
C ALA A 21 -6.12 -6.91 1.12
N ALA A 22 -5.86 -6.57 2.38
CA ALA A 22 -4.52 -6.22 2.86
C ALA A 22 -3.54 -7.40 2.73
N ALA A 23 -3.97 -8.62 3.06
CA ALA A 23 -3.14 -9.81 2.91
C ALA A 23 -2.84 -10.11 1.42
N ALA A 24 -3.82 -9.95 0.53
CA ALA A 24 -3.64 -10.13 -0.91
C ALA A 24 -2.61 -9.13 -1.48
N MET A 25 -2.62 -7.88 -1.03
CA MET A 25 -1.66 -6.85 -1.45
C MET A 25 -0.20 -7.20 -1.12
N LEU A 26 0.07 -7.97 -0.06
CA LEU A 26 1.45 -8.41 0.25
C LEU A 26 1.82 -9.75 -0.39
N THR A 27 0.82 -10.58 -0.71
CA THR A 27 1.03 -11.92 -1.28
C THR A 27 1.53 -11.86 -2.71
N GLY A 28 0.98 -10.95 -3.52
CA GLY A 28 1.48 -10.74 -4.86
C GLY A 28 0.55 -9.89 -5.74
N PHE A 29 1.11 -8.88 -6.40
CA PHE A 29 0.40 -8.07 -7.39
C PHE A 29 1.32 -7.62 -8.52
N ASP A 30 0.74 -7.35 -9.68
CA ASP A 30 1.46 -6.74 -10.80
C ASP A 30 1.31 -5.22 -10.72
N HIS A 31 2.43 -4.52 -10.72
CA HIS A 31 2.49 -3.07 -10.84
C HIS A 31 3.54 -2.68 -11.87
N THR A 32 3.21 -1.71 -12.71
CA THR A 32 4.17 -1.12 -13.65
C THR A 32 4.39 0.32 -13.21
N PRO A 33 5.61 0.70 -12.80
CA PRO A 33 5.87 2.03 -12.28
C PRO A 33 5.59 3.08 -13.37
N ARG A 34 4.92 4.16 -12.97
CA ARG A 34 4.51 5.26 -13.87
C ARG A 34 5.37 6.50 -13.68
N ILE A 35 5.93 6.69 -12.49
CA ILE A 35 6.68 7.87 -12.09
C ILE A 35 8.11 7.46 -11.74
N ALA A 36 8.25 6.53 -10.80
CA ALA A 36 9.54 6.07 -10.31
C ALA A 36 10.26 5.17 -11.33
N LYS A 37 11.56 4.99 -11.13
CA LYS A 37 12.37 4.03 -11.89
C LYS A 37 12.74 2.86 -10.99
N ALA A 38 12.68 1.65 -11.55
CA ALA A 38 13.15 0.46 -10.84
C ALA A 38 14.60 0.63 -10.41
N LYS A 39 14.87 0.42 -9.12
CA LYS A 39 16.21 0.49 -8.52
C LYS A 39 16.89 -0.88 -8.56
N VAL A 40 16.09 -1.94 -8.45
CA VAL A 40 16.51 -3.33 -8.51
C VAL A 40 15.82 -3.97 -9.71
N GLU A 41 16.59 -4.57 -10.61
CA GLU A 41 16.01 -5.35 -11.71
C GLU A 41 15.31 -6.58 -11.13
N ALA A 42 14.07 -6.84 -11.57
CA ALA A 42 13.40 -8.10 -11.26
C ALA A 42 14.28 -9.24 -11.81
N GLY A 43 14.92 -9.99 -10.90
CA GLY A 43 15.83 -11.06 -11.26
C GLY A 43 15.17 -12.05 -12.23
N PRO A 44 15.91 -12.60 -13.21
CA PRO A 44 15.33 -13.51 -14.19
C PRO A 44 14.67 -14.68 -13.47
N ALA A 45 13.39 -14.94 -13.78
CA ALA A 45 12.66 -16.06 -13.20
C ALA A 45 13.49 -17.35 -13.38
N PRO A 46 13.80 -18.08 -12.29
CA PRO A 46 14.69 -19.23 -12.36
C PRO A 46 14.13 -20.25 -13.36
N GLU A 47 15.01 -20.79 -14.20
CA GLU A 47 14.62 -21.83 -15.16
C GLU A 47 14.01 -23.00 -14.39
N ARG A 48 12.70 -23.22 -14.57
CA ARG A 48 11.99 -24.33 -13.94
C ARG A 48 12.53 -25.69 -14.37
N SER A 49 13.23 -25.78 -15.50
CA SER A 49 13.84 -27.00 -16.00
C SER A 49 15.03 -26.67 -16.93
N PRO A 50 16.21 -27.27 -16.69
CA PRO A 50 17.38 -27.07 -17.55
C PRO A 50 17.06 -27.43 -19.02
N GLY A 51 17.37 -26.54 -19.95
CA GLY A 51 17.19 -26.77 -21.39
C GLY A 51 15.81 -26.41 -21.95
N ILE A 52 14.89 -25.93 -21.11
CA ILE A 52 13.65 -25.26 -21.55
C ILE A 52 13.87 -23.76 -21.38
N GLY A 53 14.51 -23.13 -22.36
CA GLY A 53 14.75 -21.69 -22.33
C GLY A 53 13.45 -20.90 -22.07
N THR A 54 13.52 -19.95 -21.14
CA THR A 54 12.45 -19.01 -20.77
C THR A 54 11.94 -18.17 -21.95
N ALA A 55 12.71 -18.13 -23.05
CA ALA A 55 12.43 -17.39 -24.29
C ALA A 55 11.60 -18.14 -25.35
N ARG A 56 11.04 -19.33 -25.08
CA ARG A 56 10.10 -19.94 -26.04
C ARG A 56 8.79 -19.14 -26.04
N ARG A 57 8.40 -18.62 -27.22
CA ARG A 57 7.09 -17.97 -27.45
C ARG A 57 5.99 -18.80 -26.79
N ARG A 58 5.43 -18.28 -25.68
CA ARG A 58 4.31 -18.92 -24.99
C ARG A 58 3.18 -19.12 -25.99
N PHE A 59 2.56 -20.30 -25.97
CA PHE A 59 1.38 -20.56 -26.79
C PHE A 59 0.30 -19.54 -26.42
N ARG A 60 -0.12 -18.72 -27.41
CA ARG A 60 -1.24 -17.80 -27.21
C ARG A 60 -2.53 -18.65 -27.16
N SER A 61 -3.29 -18.51 -26.08
CA SER A 61 -4.61 -19.14 -25.97
C SER A 61 -5.46 -18.68 -27.15
N THR A 62 -6.12 -19.60 -27.86
CA THR A 62 -7.06 -19.27 -28.93
C THR A 62 -8.49 -19.18 -28.42
N THR A 63 -8.73 -19.40 -27.13
CA THR A 63 -10.06 -19.35 -26.53
C THR A 63 -10.47 -17.90 -26.31
N PRO A 64 -11.58 -17.42 -26.93
CA PRO A 64 -12.09 -16.08 -26.72
C PRO A 64 -12.30 -15.80 -25.23
N GLY A 65 -11.84 -14.64 -24.75
CA GLY A 65 -11.90 -14.25 -23.32
C GLY A 65 -10.72 -14.72 -22.47
N LEU A 66 -9.93 -15.72 -22.91
CA LEU A 66 -8.68 -16.12 -22.25
C LEU A 66 -7.44 -15.45 -22.87
N VAL A 67 -7.56 -14.85 -24.06
CA VAL A 67 -6.51 -14.06 -24.71
C VAL A 67 -6.17 -12.79 -23.91
N THR A 68 -7.17 -12.20 -23.24
CA THR A 68 -7.04 -10.99 -22.43
C THR A 68 -6.74 -11.29 -20.95
N ARG A 69 -6.89 -12.55 -20.52
CA ARG A 69 -6.63 -12.97 -19.15
C ARG A 69 -5.20 -13.49 -19.06
N SER A 70 -4.31 -12.71 -18.44
CA SER A 70 -2.94 -13.15 -18.20
C SER A 70 -2.93 -14.44 -17.37
N THR A 71 -2.30 -15.50 -17.89
CA THR A 71 -2.00 -16.73 -17.15
C THR A 71 -0.53 -16.76 -16.71
N ALA A 72 0.19 -15.64 -16.85
CA ALA A 72 1.52 -15.52 -16.29
C ALA A 72 1.41 -15.51 -14.76
N ARG A 73 2.33 -16.20 -14.07
CA ARG A 73 2.58 -15.94 -12.66
C ARG A 73 2.86 -14.43 -12.55
N PRO A 74 2.28 -13.68 -11.59
CA PRO A 74 2.65 -12.28 -11.42
C PRO A 74 4.16 -12.24 -11.25
N GLU A 75 4.84 -11.66 -12.23
CA GLU A 75 6.28 -11.33 -12.17
C GLU A 75 6.48 -10.02 -11.38
N GLY A 76 5.39 -9.48 -10.81
CA GLY A 76 5.38 -8.29 -9.97
C GLY A 76 5.79 -8.51 -8.50
N VAL A 77 5.33 -7.60 -7.66
CA VAL A 77 5.77 -7.39 -6.27
C VAL A 77 5.26 -8.50 -5.37
N ARG A 78 6.14 -9.03 -4.50
CA ARG A 78 5.83 -10.09 -3.53
C ARG A 78 6.50 -9.78 -2.20
N LEU A 79 5.92 -8.85 -1.45
CA LEU A 79 6.52 -8.34 -0.22
C LEU A 79 6.70 -9.43 0.85
N ILE A 80 5.83 -10.44 0.91
CA ILE A 80 6.03 -11.57 1.84
C ILE A 80 7.33 -12.32 1.51
N GLU A 81 7.50 -12.74 0.26
CA GLU A 81 8.71 -13.45 -0.20
C GLU A 81 9.95 -12.55 -0.02
N ARG A 82 9.84 -11.24 -0.33
CA ARG A 82 10.92 -10.27 -0.16
C ARG A 82 11.41 -10.16 1.28
N ILE A 83 10.49 -10.11 2.24
CA ILE A 83 10.79 -9.96 3.66
C ILE A 83 11.38 -11.26 4.23
N GLU A 84 10.85 -12.41 3.81
CA GLU A 84 11.38 -13.73 4.18
C GLU A 84 12.81 -13.95 3.67
N GLU A 85 13.21 -13.32 2.56
CA GLU A 85 14.57 -13.43 2.00
C GLU A 85 15.62 -12.55 2.71
N THR A 86 15.22 -11.61 3.58
CA THR A 86 16.11 -10.61 4.20
C THR A 86 17.21 -11.21 5.10
N ASP A 87 17.02 -12.40 5.67
CA ASP A 87 18.02 -13.05 6.56
C ASP A 87 18.86 -14.12 5.86
N GLY A 88 18.99 -14.03 4.53
CA GLY A 88 19.66 -15.05 3.73
C GLY A 88 18.76 -16.23 3.36
N GLY A 89 17.44 -16.08 3.56
CA GLY A 89 16.43 -17.07 3.20
C GLY A 89 16.38 -18.23 4.19
N ASP A 90 16.44 -17.92 5.50
CA ASP A 90 16.20 -18.94 6.53
C ASP A 90 14.79 -19.52 6.35
N PRO A 91 14.61 -20.85 6.34
CA PRO A 91 13.29 -21.45 6.25
C PRO A 91 12.37 -21.11 7.43
N ILE A 92 12.89 -20.58 8.54
CA ILE A 92 12.12 -20.19 9.71
C ILE A 92 12.01 -18.66 9.75
N LEU A 93 10.77 -18.17 9.64
CA LEU A 93 10.47 -16.75 9.77
C LEU A 93 10.95 -16.20 11.11
N SER A 94 11.75 -15.14 11.05
CA SER A 94 12.26 -14.47 12.24
C SER A 94 11.18 -13.66 12.96
N PRO A 95 11.33 -13.37 14.27
CA PRO A 95 10.38 -12.53 15.01
C PRO A 95 10.20 -11.13 14.41
N GLY A 96 11.27 -10.47 13.94
CA GLY A 96 11.17 -9.15 13.31
C GLY A 96 10.52 -9.20 11.93
N GLN A 97 10.83 -10.20 11.09
CA GLN A 97 10.12 -10.41 9.83
C GLN A 97 8.62 -10.62 10.07
N ALA A 98 8.26 -11.46 11.04
CA ALA A 98 6.86 -11.69 11.44
C ALA A 98 6.17 -10.40 11.92
N THR A 99 6.89 -9.58 12.69
CA THR A 99 6.40 -8.28 13.17
C THR A 99 6.15 -7.32 12.01
N VAL A 100 7.11 -7.16 11.10
CA VAL A 100 6.96 -6.30 9.92
C VAL A 100 5.78 -6.74 9.06
N LEU A 101 5.65 -8.05 8.80
CA LEU A 101 4.51 -8.59 8.05
C LEU A 101 3.18 -8.38 8.75
N HIS A 102 3.13 -8.49 10.08
CA HIS A 102 1.93 -8.19 10.85
C HIS A 102 1.56 -6.72 10.74
N VAL A 103 2.52 -5.82 10.96
CA VAL A 103 2.30 -4.37 10.91
C VAL A 103 1.88 -3.92 9.53
N LEU A 104 2.54 -4.36 8.46
CA LEU A 104 2.15 -3.97 7.09
C LEU A 104 0.72 -4.39 6.76
N ARG A 105 0.30 -5.60 7.14
CA ARG A 105 -1.10 -6.04 6.94
C ARG A 105 -2.07 -5.20 7.77
N ARG A 106 -1.75 -4.91 9.03
CA ARG A 106 -2.58 -4.11 9.91
C ARG A 106 -2.70 -2.67 9.42
N ALA A 107 -1.60 -2.04 9.05
CA ALA A 107 -1.55 -0.69 8.50
C ALA A 107 -2.32 -0.56 7.18
N LEU A 108 -2.20 -1.54 6.28
CA LEU A 108 -3.00 -1.59 5.04
C LEU A 108 -4.49 -1.71 5.33
N ALA A 109 -4.89 -2.55 6.28
CA ALA A 109 -6.30 -2.70 6.66
C ALA A 109 -6.87 -1.39 7.25
N ILE A 110 -6.12 -0.71 8.12
CA ILE A 110 -6.49 0.59 8.69
C ILE A 110 -6.62 1.64 7.57
N ALA A 111 -5.67 1.68 6.65
CA ALA A 111 -5.67 2.61 5.51
C ALA A 111 -6.88 2.41 4.60
N LEU A 112 -7.23 1.15 4.29
CA LEU A 112 -8.40 0.81 3.48
C LEU A 112 -9.71 1.17 4.19
N ALA A 113 -9.81 0.91 5.49
CA ALA A 113 -10.98 1.31 6.28
C ALA A 113 -11.16 2.83 6.35
N MET A 114 -10.04 3.58 6.48
CA MET A 114 -10.10 5.05 6.46
C MET A 114 -10.45 5.60 5.08
N ALA A 115 -9.92 5.00 4.00
CA ALA A 115 -10.28 5.35 2.64
C ALA A 115 -11.79 5.14 2.38
N GLU A 116 -12.36 4.03 2.88
CA GLU A 116 -13.80 3.79 2.81
C GLU A 116 -14.61 4.81 3.61
N THR A 117 -14.17 5.14 4.83
CA THR A 117 -14.78 6.19 5.66
C THR A 117 -14.80 7.55 4.94
N TYR A 118 -13.68 7.93 4.32
CA TYR A 118 -13.59 9.14 3.51
C TYR A 118 -14.53 9.08 2.29
N ALA A 119 -14.61 7.92 1.62
CA ALA A 119 -15.47 7.74 0.46
C ALA A 119 -16.97 7.81 0.79
N ASP A 120 -17.35 7.34 1.98
CA ASP A 120 -18.71 7.45 2.51
C ASP A 120 -19.06 8.91 2.83
N GLN A 121 -18.19 9.63 3.53
CA GLN A 121 -18.42 11.02 3.93
C GLN A 121 -18.49 12.00 2.76
N THR A 122 -17.74 11.74 1.70
CA THR A 122 -17.67 12.61 0.51
C THR A 122 -18.67 12.23 -0.60
N GLY A 123 -19.38 11.11 -0.45
CA GLY A 123 -20.26 10.56 -1.48
C GLY A 123 -19.53 9.91 -2.65
N LEU A 124 -18.20 9.75 -2.57
CA LEU A 124 -17.39 9.08 -3.58
C LEU A 124 -17.82 7.61 -3.80
N LYS A 125 -18.30 6.91 -2.77
CA LYS A 125 -18.74 5.51 -2.90
C LYS A 125 -19.84 5.32 -3.95
N GLU A 126 -20.82 6.22 -3.95
CA GLU A 126 -21.91 6.19 -4.93
C GLU A 126 -21.41 6.58 -6.33
N LEU A 127 -20.47 7.52 -6.44
CA LEU A 127 -19.85 7.88 -7.73
C LEU A 127 -19.03 6.73 -8.31
N LYS A 128 -18.29 5.98 -7.48
CA LYS A 128 -17.58 4.76 -7.89
C LYS A 128 -18.53 3.72 -8.45
N LYS A 129 -19.67 3.50 -7.78
CA LYS A 129 -20.72 2.59 -8.25
C LYS A 129 -21.27 3.03 -9.60
N GLN A 130 -21.64 4.30 -9.75
CA GLN A 130 -22.12 4.85 -11.03
C GLN A 130 -21.06 4.73 -12.14
N ASN A 131 -19.79 4.91 -11.83
CA ASN A 131 -18.71 4.73 -12.79
C ASN A 131 -18.57 3.27 -13.25
N LEU A 132 -18.70 2.30 -12.34
CA LEU A 132 -18.70 0.87 -12.67
C LEU A 132 -19.88 0.47 -13.56
N GLU A 133 -21.03 1.12 -13.38
CA GLU A 133 -22.23 0.94 -14.20
C GLU A 133 -22.21 1.75 -15.51
N ALA A 134 -21.10 2.44 -15.81
CA ALA A 134 -20.96 3.38 -16.93
C ALA A 134 -22.05 4.48 -16.96
N ALA A 135 -22.60 4.83 -15.80
CA ALA A 135 -23.69 5.78 -15.60
C ALA A 135 -23.25 7.12 -14.99
N LEU A 136 -21.93 7.35 -14.81
CA LEU A 136 -21.40 8.57 -14.23
C LEU A 136 -21.71 9.80 -15.11
N PRO A 137 -22.42 10.83 -14.60
CA PRO A 137 -22.71 12.04 -15.35
C PRO A 137 -21.44 12.79 -15.76
N LYS A 138 -21.40 13.31 -16.99
CA LYS A 138 -20.21 13.99 -17.54
C LYS A 138 -19.79 15.22 -16.73
N ASP A 139 -20.74 15.97 -16.20
CA ASP A 139 -20.55 17.14 -15.34
C ASP A 139 -19.93 16.78 -13.97
N LYS A 140 -20.02 15.51 -13.54
CA LYS A 140 -19.43 15.03 -12.27
C LYS A 140 -18.04 14.42 -12.42
N GLN A 141 -17.53 14.24 -13.64
CA GLN A 141 -16.25 13.56 -13.88
C GLN A 141 -15.05 14.25 -13.24
N ALA A 142 -14.99 15.58 -13.30
CA ALA A 142 -13.90 16.35 -12.70
C ALA A 142 -13.87 16.19 -11.17
N GLY A 143 -15.03 16.39 -10.51
CA GLY A 143 -15.15 16.20 -9.06
C GLY A 143 -14.92 14.75 -8.62
N PHE A 144 -15.31 13.77 -9.43
CA PHE A 144 -15.00 12.36 -9.18
C PHE A 144 -13.49 12.10 -9.19
N ALA A 145 -12.75 12.65 -10.15
CA ALA A 145 -11.29 12.53 -10.19
C ALA A 145 -10.60 13.22 -8.99
N GLU A 146 -11.08 14.39 -8.58
CA GLU A 146 -10.59 15.08 -7.36
C GLU A 146 -10.80 14.22 -6.11
N LEU A 147 -11.98 13.61 -5.97
CA LEU A 147 -12.30 12.75 -4.83
C LEU A 147 -11.48 11.45 -4.82
N LEU A 148 -11.25 10.84 -5.99
CA LEU A 148 -10.35 9.69 -6.11
C LEU A 148 -8.91 10.04 -5.72
N ALA A 149 -8.44 11.22 -6.12
CA ALA A 149 -7.12 11.71 -5.72
C ALA A 149 -7.05 11.97 -4.21
N GLY A 150 -8.10 12.57 -3.62
CA GLY A 150 -8.21 12.76 -2.18
C GLY A 150 -8.16 11.43 -1.41
N GLU A 151 -8.97 10.45 -1.83
CA GLU A 151 -8.99 9.12 -1.23
C GLU A 151 -7.63 8.41 -1.31
N ALA A 152 -6.93 8.52 -2.45
CA ALA A 152 -5.60 7.97 -2.63
C ALA A 152 -4.58 8.58 -1.64
N LEU A 153 -4.61 9.90 -1.45
CA LEU A 153 -3.74 10.59 -0.50
C LEU A 153 -4.06 10.18 0.95
N VAL A 154 -5.34 10.08 1.31
CA VAL A 154 -5.78 9.60 2.63
C VAL A 154 -5.24 8.19 2.90
N ALA A 155 -5.45 7.27 1.96
CA ALA A 155 -4.99 5.88 2.09
C ALA A 155 -3.46 5.81 2.29
N LEU A 156 -2.68 6.54 1.49
CA LEU A 156 -1.23 6.57 1.60
C LEU A 156 -0.74 7.18 2.92
N SER A 157 -1.32 8.31 3.34
CA SER A 157 -0.97 8.97 4.59
C SER A 157 -1.23 8.07 5.79
N VAL A 158 -2.40 7.42 5.83
CA VAL A 158 -2.77 6.54 6.94
C VAL A 158 -1.95 5.27 6.95
N PHE A 159 -1.67 4.68 5.78
CA PHE A 159 -0.78 3.52 5.67
C PHE A 159 0.61 3.84 6.23
N ALA A 160 1.18 4.97 5.83
CA ALA A 160 2.51 5.38 6.27
C ALA A 160 2.54 5.68 7.78
N ASN A 161 1.57 6.46 8.28
CA ASN A 161 1.48 6.81 9.70
C ASN A 161 1.27 5.56 10.58
N ALA A 162 0.32 4.69 10.23
CA ALA A 162 0.09 3.44 10.96
C ALA A 162 1.32 2.52 10.94
N THR A 163 2.02 2.42 9.81
CA THR A 163 3.25 1.62 9.70
C THR A 163 4.34 2.14 10.63
N ALA A 164 4.61 3.46 10.59
CA ALA A 164 5.61 4.08 11.45
C ALA A 164 5.25 3.95 12.94
N PHE A 165 3.99 4.21 13.30
CA PHE A 165 3.52 4.13 14.67
C PHE A 165 3.63 2.71 15.25
N LEU A 166 3.15 1.71 14.51
CA LEU A 166 3.14 0.32 14.97
C LEU A 166 4.53 -0.34 14.98
N LEU A 167 5.46 0.12 14.12
CA LEU A 167 6.86 -0.34 14.16
C LEU A 167 7.72 0.38 15.19
N SER A 168 7.32 1.55 15.69
CA SER A 168 8.09 2.34 16.64
C SER A 168 8.61 1.55 17.86
N PRO A 169 7.82 0.66 18.52
CA PRO A 169 8.31 -0.16 19.64
C PRO A 169 9.39 -1.18 19.26
N HIS A 170 9.57 -1.44 17.97
CA HIS A 170 10.51 -2.41 17.41
C HIS A 170 11.73 -1.74 16.75
N ALA A 171 11.79 -0.41 16.76
CA ALA A 171 12.92 0.35 16.26
C ALA A 171 14.20 0.02 17.07
N SER A 172 15.33 -0.07 16.37
CA SER A 172 16.64 -0.24 16.98
C SER A 172 17.49 1.02 16.78
N GLU A 173 18.76 1.00 17.21
CA GLU A 173 19.71 2.08 16.92
C GLU A 173 20.15 2.11 15.44
N VAL A 174 19.81 1.08 14.66
CA VAL A 174 20.11 1.02 13.22
C VAL A 174 19.20 1.99 12.48
N SER A 175 19.82 2.86 11.67
CA SER A 175 19.12 3.75 10.74
C SER A 175 19.48 3.42 9.30
N VAL A 176 18.53 3.66 8.40
CA VAL A 176 18.70 3.53 6.95
C VAL A 176 18.23 4.83 6.33
N GLU A 177 19.10 5.46 5.54
CA GLU A 177 18.73 6.63 4.74
C GLU A 177 18.29 6.16 3.36
N ILE A 178 17.00 6.36 3.06
CA ILE A 178 16.46 6.11 1.73
C ILE A 178 16.25 7.43 0.99
N GLY A 179 16.13 7.34 -0.34
CA GLY A 179 15.71 8.47 -1.15
C GLY A 179 14.24 8.82 -0.94
N ALA A 180 13.81 9.92 -1.55
CA ALA A 180 12.42 10.29 -1.53
C ALA A 180 11.54 9.29 -2.30
N VAL A 181 10.34 9.03 -1.77
CA VAL A 181 9.33 8.20 -2.41
C VAL A 181 8.73 8.91 -3.64
N GLU A 182 8.77 8.26 -4.80
CA GLU A 182 8.40 8.85 -6.09
C GLU A 182 7.07 8.32 -6.65
N GLU A 183 6.77 7.02 -6.50
CA GLU A 183 5.65 6.28 -7.11
C GLU A 183 4.31 6.52 -6.38
N ILE A 184 3.98 7.79 -6.16
CA ILE A 184 2.70 8.19 -5.56
C ILE A 184 1.68 8.38 -6.68
N LEU A 185 0.71 7.48 -6.75
CA LEU A 185 -0.41 7.52 -7.69
C LEU A 185 -1.67 8.08 -7.03
N THR A 186 -2.51 8.76 -7.83
CA THR A 186 -3.73 9.42 -7.33
C THR A 186 -4.97 9.01 -8.13
N ASP A 187 -4.91 7.88 -8.85
CA ASP A 187 -6.03 7.35 -9.63
C ASP A 187 -7.14 6.75 -8.73
N ASN A 188 -6.76 6.10 -7.63
CA ASN A 188 -7.63 5.55 -6.58
C ASN A 188 -6.76 4.99 -5.44
N ALA A 189 -7.36 4.70 -4.28
CA ALA A 189 -6.64 4.13 -3.13
C ALA A 189 -5.88 2.84 -3.43
N GLY A 190 -6.48 1.88 -4.14
CA GLY A 190 -5.84 0.58 -4.41
C GLY A 190 -4.58 0.71 -5.27
N MET A 191 -4.64 1.51 -6.34
CA MET A 191 -3.48 1.78 -7.20
C MET A 191 -2.41 2.60 -6.48
N ALA A 192 -2.82 3.54 -5.62
CA ALA A 192 -1.90 4.31 -4.80
C ALA A 192 -1.10 3.39 -3.87
N LEU A 193 -1.78 2.50 -3.15
CA LEU A 193 -1.14 1.52 -2.27
C LEU A 193 -0.25 0.54 -3.05
N HIS A 194 -0.68 0.04 -4.22
CA HIS A 194 0.19 -0.80 -5.06
C HIS A 194 1.47 -0.07 -5.51
N GLY A 195 1.38 1.22 -5.87
CA GLY A 195 2.55 2.02 -6.21
C GLY A 195 3.54 2.17 -5.05
N ALA A 196 3.02 2.51 -3.87
CA ALA A 196 3.82 2.61 -2.65
C ALA A 196 4.45 1.26 -2.24
N LEU A 197 3.69 0.18 -2.29
CA LEU A 197 4.18 -1.17 -1.96
C LEU A 197 5.22 -1.67 -2.97
N TRP A 198 5.08 -1.29 -4.25
CA TRP A 198 6.09 -1.57 -5.26
C TRP A 198 7.41 -0.86 -4.93
N GLU A 199 7.36 0.42 -4.54
CA GLU A 199 8.58 1.15 -4.19
C GLU A 199 9.19 0.63 -2.90
N LEU A 200 8.37 0.27 -1.90
CA LEU A 200 8.83 -0.38 -0.68
C LEU A 200 9.57 -1.70 -0.96
N ASP A 201 9.09 -2.52 -1.89
CA ASP A 201 9.79 -3.75 -2.30
C ASP A 201 11.21 -3.45 -2.83
N GLN A 202 11.36 -2.37 -3.58
CA GLN A 202 12.66 -1.94 -4.11
C GLN A 202 13.60 -1.47 -2.98
N GLU A 203 13.09 -0.71 -2.01
CA GLU A 203 13.90 -0.26 -0.88
C GLU A 203 14.32 -1.42 0.02
N ILE A 204 13.41 -2.35 0.32
CA ILE A 204 13.74 -3.57 1.09
C ILE A 204 14.81 -4.37 0.34
N ALA A 205 14.66 -4.57 -0.97
CA ALA A 205 15.66 -5.28 -1.77
C ALA A 205 17.04 -4.60 -1.78
N LEU A 206 17.10 -3.28 -1.61
CA LEU A 206 18.34 -2.51 -1.66
C LEU A 206 19.03 -2.36 -0.31
N PHE A 207 18.26 -2.25 0.78
CA PHE A 207 18.78 -1.84 2.09
C PHE A 207 18.58 -2.87 3.20
N ALA A 208 17.60 -3.76 3.08
CA ALA A 208 17.27 -4.73 4.14
C ALA A 208 18.09 -6.01 3.97
N GLU A 209 19.34 -5.98 4.41
CA GLU A 209 20.26 -7.14 4.43
C GLU A 209 20.14 -8.00 5.70
N ASP A 210 19.47 -7.48 6.72
CA ASP A 210 19.27 -8.12 8.02
C ASP A 210 17.99 -7.58 8.68
N GLU A 211 17.56 -8.23 9.76
CA GLU A 211 16.31 -7.89 10.46
C GLU A 211 16.29 -6.45 11.04
N PRO A 212 17.33 -5.95 11.72
CA PRO A 212 17.37 -4.55 12.15
C PRO A 212 17.24 -3.56 10.99
N ARG A 213 17.92 -3.80 9.87
CA ARG A 213 17.82 -2.96 8.67
C ARG A 213 16.47 -3.07 7.99
N LEU A 214 15.80 -4.22 8.05
CA LEU A 214 14.44 -4.37 7.55
C LEU A 214 13.50 -3.38 8.25
N VAL A 215 13.49 -3.39 9.58
CA VAL A 215 12.64 -2.47 10.36
C VAL A 215 13.00 -1.01 10.05
N ALA A 216 14.29 -0.68 10.06
CA ALA A 216 14.77 0.67 9.75
C ALA A 216 14.39 1.14 8.34
N THR A 217 14.45 0.25 7.34
CA THR A 217 14.09 0.56 5.94
C THR A 217 12.60 0.83 5.80
N VAL A 218 11.75 0.00 6.41
CA VAL A 218 10.28 0.17 6.36
C VAL A 218 9.86 1.45 7.10
N MET A 219 10.49 1.78 8.22
CA MET A 219 10.25 3.04 8.94
C MET A 219 10.69 4.25 8.13
N ALA A 220 11.90 4.24 7.57
CA ALA A 220 12.40 5.32 6.72
C ALA A 220 11.52 5.53 5.48
N PHE A 221 11.00 4.44 4.89
CA PHE A 221 10.01 4.49 3.82
C PHE A 221 8.71 5.16 4.26
N ALA A 222 8.17 4.79 5.42
CA ALA A 222 6.96 5.39 5.95
C ALA A 222 7.14 6.90 6.19
N GLU A 223 8.28 7.33 6.72
CA GLU A 223 8.59 8.75 6.92
C GLU A 223 8.64 9.53 5.59
N GLN A 224 9.38 9.02 4.60
CA GLN A 224 9.48 9.66 3.29
C GLN A 224 8.13 9.68 2.54
N LEU A 225 7.33 8.62 2.68
CA LEU A 225 5.98 8.57 2.12
C LEU A 225 5.06 9.61 2.78
N MET A 226 5.09 9.75 4.10
CA MET A 226 4.32 10.79 4.82
C MET A 226 4.68 12.19 4.34
N GLU A 227 5.99 12.51 4.27
CA GLU A 227 6.45 13.82 3.82
C GLU A 227 5.94 14.14 2.41
N ARG A 228 6.06 13.17 1.49
CA ARG A 228 5.66 13.35 0.09
C ARG A 228 4.15 13.46 -0.08
N VAL A 229 3.38 12.68 0.68
CA VAL A 229 1.91 12.75 0.65
C VAL A 229 1.43 14.08 1.25
N ALA A 230 2.02 14.53 2.36
CA ALA A 230 1.70 15.82 2.97
C ALA A 230 1.97 16.98 2.01
N LEU A 231 3.09 16.97 1.27
CA LEU A 231 3.39 17.97 0.24
C LEU A 231 2.35 17.97 -0.89
N ARG A 232 1.88 16.80 -1.34
CA ARG A 232 0.82 16.72 -2.36
C ARG A 232 -0.52 17.21 -1.82
N ALA A 233 -0.85 16.87 -0.58
CA ALA A 233 -2.08 17.26 0.09
C ALA A 233 -2.25 18.78 0.18
N GLN A 234 -1.16 19.56 0.28
CA GLN A 234 -1.21 21.03 0.31
C GLN A 234 -1.89 21.66 -0.92
N SER A 235 -1.88 20.97 -2.06
CA SER A 235 -2.46 21.47 -3.32
C SER A 235 -3.68 20.68 -3.79
N ALA A 236 -4.06 19.62 -3.07
CA ALA A 236 -5.21 18.80 -3.39
C ALA A 236 -6.49 19.38 -2.78
N GLY A 237 -7.58 19.34 -3.54
CA GLY A 237 -8.91 19.70 -3.04
C GLY A 237 -9.62 18.52 -2.39
N ARG A 238 -10.79 18.79 -1.78
CA ARG A 238 -11.71 17.77 -1.23
C ARG A 238 -11.17 16.99 -0.04
N LEU A 239 -10.17 17.50 0.67
CA LEU A 239 -9.56 16.83 1.81
C LEU A 239 -10.22 17.19 3.15
N GLU A 240 -11.17 18.11 3.16
CA GLU A 240 -11.74 18.68 4.39
C GLU A 240 -12.35 17.59 5.28
N ALA A 241 -13.04 16.61 4.69
CA ALA A 241 -13.65 15.48 5.41
C ALA A 241 -12.63 14.65 6.21
N PHE A 242 -11.38 14.58 5.74
CA PHE A 242 -10.31 13.88 6.44
C PHE A 242 -9.59 14.78 7.45
N THR A 243 -9.28 16.03 7.09
CA THR A 243 -8.50 16.93 7.94
C THR A 243 -9.28 17.54 9.10
N SER A 244 -10.63 17.55 9.03
CA SER A 244 -11.47 18.15 10.07
C SER A 244 -11.80 17.23 11.24
N ALA A 245 -11.39 15.96 11.18
CA ALA A 245 -11.73 14.96 12.19
C ALA A 245 -10.48 14.20 12.64
N ASN A 246 -10.49 13.77 13.90
CA ASN A 246 -9.49 12.84 14.43
C ASN A 246 -10.13 11.47 14.55
N TYR A 247 -9.43 10.43 14.13
CA TYR A 247 -9.89 9.06 14.25
C TYR A 247 -9.00 8.28 15.20
N ARG A 248 -9.58 7.36 15.96
CA ARG A 248 -8.86 6.50 16.91
C ARG A 248 -9.11 5.04 16.56
N VAL A 249 -8.03 4.29 16.45
CA VAL A 249 -8.05 2.82 16.42
C VAL A 249 -7.75 2.33 17.83
N GLU A 250 -8.81 2.00 18.58
CA GLU A 250 -8.71 1.64 20.00
C GLU A 250 -7.81 0.44 20.26
N ALA A 251 -7.87 -0.60 19.40
CA ALA A 251 -7.10 -1.82 19.57
C ALA A 251 -5.58 -1.60 19.51
N ASP A 252 -5.13 -0.57 18.79
CA ASP A 252 -3.73 -0.24 18.57
C ASP A 252 -3.26 0.98 19.36
N GLU A 253 -4.17 1.63 20.10
CA GLU A 253 -3.93 2.93 20.71
C GLU A 253 -3.39 3.99 19.71
N PHE A 254 -3.83 3.90 18.46
CA PHE A 254 -3.35 4.73 17.34
C PHE A 254 -4.35 5.83 16.98
N THR A 255 -3.88 7.07 16.80
CA THR A 255 -4.70 8.22 16.40
C THR A 255 -4.29 8.73 15.03
N ILE A 256 -5.28 9.01 14.18
CA ILE A 256 -5.13 9.58 12.85
C ILE A 256 -5.66 11.02 12.89
N SER A 257 -4.81 11.98 12.54
CA SER A 257 -5.12 13.41 12.62
C SER A 257 -4.74 14.14 11.33
N GLY A 258 -5.46 13.86 10.24
CA GLY A 258 -5.17 14.44 8.93
C GLY A 258 -3.82 13.99 8.36
N PHE A 259 -3.09 14.91 7.72
CA PHE A 259 -1.80 14.66 7.07
C PHE A 259 -0.58 15.03 7.94
N SER A 260 -0.80 15.25 9.24
CA SER A 260 0.23 15.63 10.22
C SER A 260 0.52 14.54 11.22
#